data_AF-A0A965I2Z6-F1
#
_entry.id   AF-A0A965I2Z6-F1
#
_cell.length_a   1.000
_cell.length_b   1.000
_cell.length_c   1.000
_cell.angle_alpha   90.00
_cell.angle_beta   90.00
_cell.angle_gamma   90.00
#
_symmetry.space_group_name_H-M   'P 1'
#
loop_
_entity.id
_entity.type
_entity.pdbx_description
1 polymer ?
#
loop_
_entity_poly.entity_id
_entity_poly.type
_entity_poly.pdbx_seq_one_letter_code
_entity_poly.pdbx_strand_id
1 'polypeptide(L)'
;MVDMADPRRARLLDLLAKKGHVELIRLLKAQQTLREEFNDVQSLITSIQQLREAHQAFTPTLGSELQARQHYQLRLEEELVILLNRSEFLGTELTQIHAKVTALLHKKKLTTDFAALVRDHAKQAKELAEERRANAFLSGKLQHT
;
A
#
# COMPACT_ATOMS: atom_id res chain seq x y z
N MET A 1 -10.79 -29.14 -18.16
CA MET A 1 -10.49 -27.86 -18.85
C MET A 1 -11.34 -26.79 -18.20
N VAL A 2 -10.72 -25.73 -17.67
CA VAL A 2 -11.46 -24.64 -17.02
C VAL A 2 -12.02 -23.75 -18.11
N ASP A 3 -13.35 -23.55 -18.13
CA ASP A 3 -14.02 -22.76 -19.15
C ASP A 3 -13.65 -21.28 -19.00
N MET A 4 -12.91 -20.76 -19.98
CA MET A 4 -12.38 -19.39 -19.99
C MET A 4 -13.41 -18.37 -20.50
N ALA A 5 -14.58 -18.81 -21.00
CA ALA A 5 -15.58 -17.95 -21.62
C ALA A 5 -16.78 -17.59 -20.71
N ASP A 6 -16.80 -17.99 -19.43
CA ASP A 6 -17.94 -17.75 -18.54
C ASP A 6 -18.08 -16.25 -18.14
N PRO A 7 -19.15 -15.55 -18.55
CA PRO A 7 -19.38 -14.14 -18.18
C PRO A 7 -19.57 -13.91 -16.67
N ARG A 8 -19.92 -14.95 -15.89
CA ARG A 8 -19.98 -14.86 -14.42
C ARG A 8 -18.57 -14.71 -13.82
N ARG A 9 -17.58 -15.37 -14.43
CA ARG A 9 -16.18 -15.30 -14.00
C ARG A 9 -15.58 -13.91 -14.26
N ALA A 10 -15.88 -13.31 -15.41
CA ALA A 10 -15.47 -11.94 -15.73
C ALA A 10 -16.04 -10.93 -14.72
N ARG A 11 -17.34 -11.01 -14.40
CA ARG A 11 -17.97 -10.14 -13.38
C ARG A 11 -17.37 -10.30 -11.99
N LEU A 12 -17.01 -11.53 -11.61
CA LEU A 12 -16.36 -11.81 -10.33
C LEU A 12 -14.95 -11.21 -10.25
N LEU A 13 -14.17 -11.29 -11.34
CA LEU A 13 -12.86 -10.65 -11.44
C LEU A 13 -12.97 -9.12 -11.34
N ASP A 14 -13.97 -8.50 -11.98
CA ASP A 14 -14.23 -7.07 -11.88
C ASP A 14 -14.59 -6.64 -10.45
N LEU A 15 -15.44 -7.41 -9.76
CA LEU A 15 -15.80 -7.16 -8.35
C LEU A 15 -14.58 -7.24 -7.43
N LEU A 16 -13.74 -8.27 -7.61
CA LEU A 16 -12.51 -8.44 -6.85
C LEU A 16 -11.50 -7.32 -7.13
N ALA A 17 -11.38 -6.88 -8.38
CA ALA A 17 -10.52 -5.77 -8.78
C ALA A 17 -10.98 -4.46 -8.14
N LYS A 18 -12.29 -4.17 -8.14
CA LYS A 18 -12.87 -3.00 -7.46
C LYS A 18 -12.61 -3.01 -5.96
N LYS A 19 -12.85 -4.16 -5.30
CA LYS A 19 -12.58 -4.31 -3.86
C LYS A 19 -11.11 -4.09 -3.52
N GLY A 20 -10.21 -4.71 -4.28
CA GLY A 20 -8.76 -4.54 -4.11
C GLY A 20 -8.30 -3.11 -4.37
N HIS A 21 -8.92 -2.39 -5.30
CA HIS A 21 -8.62 -0.99 -5.57
C HIS A 21 -9.02 -0.07 -4.42
N VAL A 22 -10.21 -0.26 -3.84
CA VAL A 22 -10.67 0.49 -2.66
C VAL A 22 -9.74 0.25 -1.47
N GLU A 23 -9.37 -1.01 -1.24
CA GLU A 23 -8.43 -1.37 -0.17
C GLU A 23 -7.06 -0.73 -0.36
N LEU A 24 -6.55 -0.72 -1.60
CA LEU A 24 -5.29 -0.08 -1.95
C LEU A 24 -5.32 1.43 -1.67
N ILE A 25 -6.39 2.13 -2.07
CA ILE A 25 -6.54 3.57 -1.79
C ILE A 25 -6.54 3.82 -0.27
N ARG A 26 -7.27 3.01 0.49
CA ARG A 26 -7.31 3.11 1.96
C ARG A 26 -5.92 2.94 2.57
N LEU A 27 -5.16 1.95 2.12
CA LEU A 27 -3.81 1.68 2.62
C LEU A 27 -2.81 2.76 2.22
N LEU A 28 -2.90 3.30 1.01
CA LEU A 28 -2.04 4.42 0.58
C LEU A 28 -2.30 5.68 1.42
N LYS A 29 -3.56 5.98 1.75
CA LYS A 29 -3.89 7.08 2.66
C LYS A 29 -3.33 6.84 4.06
N ALA A 30 -3.52 5.64 4.61
CA ALA A 30 -2.96 5.28 5.92
C ALA A 30 -1.43 5.36 5.94
N GLN A 31 -0.77 4.92 4.86
CA GLN A 31 0.68 5.03 4.71
C GLN A 31 1.14 6.49 4.70
N GLN A 32 0.42 7.37 4.01
CA GLN A 32 0.74 8.79 3.96
C GLN A 32 0.61 9.44 5.35
N THR A 33 -0.51 9.21 6.04
CA THR A 33 -0.72 9.73 7.40
C THR A 33 0.35 9.24 8.37
N LEU A 34 0.70 7.96 8.34
CA LEU A 34 1.76 7.43 9.20
C LEU A 34 3.14 7.99 8.87
N ARG A 35 3.41 8.33 7.59
CA ARG A 35 4.66 9.00 7.21
C ARG A 35 4.73 10.42 7.75
N GLU A 36 3.62 11.15 7.69
CA GLU A 36 3.51 12.49 8.27
C GLU A 36 3.74 12.44 9.78
N GLU A 37 3.03 11.56 10.50
CA GLU A 37 3.24 11.36 11.95
C GLU A 37 4.69 10.95 12.27
N PHE A 38 5.29 10.06 11.48
CA PHE A 38 6.68 9.64 11.69
C PHE A 38 7.66 10.81 11.53
N ASN A 39 7.48 11.64 10.51
CA ASN A 39 8.32 12.82 10.28
C ASN A 39 8.17 13.85 11.40
N ASP A 40 6.95 14.06 11.89
CA ASP A 40 6.69 14.96 13.01
C ASP A 40 7.40 14.46 14.29
N VAL A 41 7.30 13.17 14.60
CA VAL A 41 8.01 12.56 15.74
C VAL A 41 9.52 12.70 15.59
N GLN A 42 10.08 12.47 14.40
CA GLN A 42 11.52 12.66 14.14
C GLN A 42 11.97 14.12 14.32
N SER A 43 11.14 15.07 13.89
CA SER A 43 11.38 16.51 14.11
C SER A 43 11.39 16.87 15.59
N LEU A 44 10.44 16.32 16.37
CA LEU A 44 10.39 16.50 17.82
C LEU A 44 11.60 15.89 18.53
N ILE A 45 12.02 14.67 18.14
CA ILE A 45 13.24 14.04 18.66
C ILE A 45 14.45 14.95 18.45
N THR A 46 14.61 15.48 17.24
CA THR A 46 15.71 16.38 16.89
C THR A 46 15.68 17.65 17.75
N SER A 47 14.49 18.22 17.94
CA SER A 47 14.29 19.42 18.75
C SER A 47 14.60 19.17 20.23
N ILE A 48 14.20 18.02 20.79
CA ILE A 48 14.54 17.63 22.17
C ILE A 48 16.05 17.41 22.32
N GLN A 49 16.71 16.79 21.34
CA GLN A 49 18.17 16.63 21.36
C GLN A 49 18.89 17.98 21.38
N GLN A 50 18.48 18.93 20.54
CA GLN A 50 19.02 20.29 20.52
C GLN A 50 18.78 21.02 21.87
N LEU A 51 17.59 20.87 22.47
CA LEU A 51 17.30 21.41 23.79
C LEU A 51 18.19 20.79 24.87
N ARG A 52 18.45 19.49 24.82
CA ARG A 52 19.36 18.81 25.75
C ARG A 52 20.79 19.35 25.62
N GLU A 53 21.29 19.54 24.41
CA GLU A 53 22.62 20.11 24.16
C GLU A 53 22.72 21.54 24.70
N ALA A 54 21.74 22.40 24.41
CA ALA A 54 21.68 23.76 24.94
C ALA A 54 21.62 23.78 26.48
N HIS A 55 20.84 22.88 27.07
CA HIS A 55 20.70 22.74 28.52
C HIS A 55 21.94 22.14 29.20
N GLN A 56 22.74 21.35 28.49
CA GLN A 56 24.05 20.87 28.96
C GLN A 56 25.10 21.98 28.94
N ALA A 57 25.05 22.90 27.97
CA ALA A 57 25.93 24.06 27.91
C ALA A 57 25.64 25.11 29.01
N PHE A 58 24.42 25.12 29.57
CA PHE A 58 24.05 26.01 30.66
C PHE A 58 24.78 25.65 31.97
N THR A 59 25.48 26.62 32.57
CA THR A 59 26.18 26.46 33.85
C THR A 59 25.41 27.23 34.94
N PRO A 60 24.73 26.52 35.87
CA PRO A 60 23.97 27.17 36.94
C PRO A 60 24.92 27.86 37.93
N THR A 61 24.54 29.05 38.36
CA THR A 61 25.27 29.87 39.33
C THR A 61 24.62 29.86 40.71
N LEU A 62 23.31 29.55 40.76
CA LEU A 62 22.52 29.46 41.99
C LEU A 62 22.07 28.01 42.25
N GLY A 63 21.88 27.65 43.52
CA GLY A 63 21.39 26.32 43.91
C GLY A 63 20.00 25.99 43.37
N SER A 64 19.11 26.98 43.26
CA SER A 64 17.78 26.84 42.64
C SER A 64 17.86 26.53 41.14
N GLU A 65 18.81 27.14 40.44
CA GLU A 65 19.07 26.87 39.01
C GLU A 65 19.59 25.45 38.82
N LEU A 66 20.40 24.93 39.74
CA LEU A 66 20.90 23.56 39.70
C LEU A 66 19.78 22.53 39.87
N GLN A 67 18.84 22.77 40.79
CA GLN A 67 17.65 21.91 40.96
C GLN A 67 16.73 21.97 39.76
N ALA A 68 16.44 23.17 39.23
CA ALA A 68 15.64 23.33 38.03
C ALA A 68 16.27 22.60 36.84
N ARG A 69 17.60 22.73 36.67
CA ARG A 69 18.37 22.04 35.65
C ARG A 69 18.19 20.52 35.75
N GLN A 70 18.39 19.93 36.93
CA GLN A 70 18.21 18.48 37.10
C GLN A 70 16.79 18.03 36.76
N HIS A 71 15.77 18.79 37.17
CA HIS A 71 14.38 18.50 36.84
C HIS A 71 14.12 18.53 35.32
N TYR A 72 14.56 19.58 34.63
CA TYR A 72 14.39 19.71 33.18
C TYR A 72 15.17 18.63 32.41
N GLN A 73 16.37 18.27 32.87
CA GLN A 73 17.14 17.20 32.24
C GLN A 73 16.38 15.86 32.29
N LEU A 74 15.84 15.49 33.46
CA LEU A 74 15.07 14.27 33.61
C LEU A 74 13.83 14.28 32.69
N ARG A 75 13.11 15.40 32.63
CA ARG A 75 11.94 15.56 31.74
C ARG A 75 12.30 15.40 30.27
N LEU A 76 13.38 16.01 29.82
CA LEU A 76 13.85 15.88 28.44
C LEU A 76 14.25 14.43 28.11
N GLU A 77 14.81 13.69 29.07
CA GLU A 77 15.15 12.28 28.90
C GLU A 77 13.91 11.37 28.84
N GLU A 78 12.92 11.59 29.73
CA GLU A 78 11.63 10.89 29.71
C GLU A 78 10.92 11.07 28.35
N GLU A 79 10.78 12.32 27.90
CA GLU A 79 10.12 12.63 26.63
C GLU A 79 10.88 12.06 25.43
N LEU A 80 12.22 12.11 25.45
CA LEU A 80 13.04 11.52 24.39
C LEU A 80 12.80 10.02 24.26
N VAL A 81 12.73 9.28 25.37
CA VAL A 81 12.45 7.84 25.36
C VAL A 81 11.06 7.55 24.81
N ILE A 82 10.05 8.33 25.21
CA ILE A 82 8.68 8.20 24.71
C ILE A 82 8.64 8.40 23.19
N LEU A 83 9.28 9.44 22.69
CA LEU A 83 9.31 9.74 21.25
C LEU A 83 10.10 8.68 20.46
N LEU A 84 11.23 8.20 20.99
CA LEU A 84 12.00 7.12 20.35
C LEU A 84 11.16 5.85 20.22
N ASN A 85 10.47 5.44 21.29
CA ASN A 85 9.57 4.29 21.27
C ASN A 85 8.42 4.49 20.27
N ARG A 86 7.85 5.70 20.22
CA ARG A 86 6.80 6.04 19.25
C ARG A 86 7.32 5.98 17.81
N SER A 87 8.53 6.47 17.57
CA SER A 87 9.19 6.42 16.27
C SER A 87 9.42 4.98 15.83
N GLU A 88 9.93 4.12 16.72
CA GLU A 88 10.15 2.71 16.42
C GLU A 88 8.82 2.03 16.05
N PHE A 89 7.78 2.24 16.86
CA PHE A 89 6.44 1.74 16.59
C PHE A 89 5.93 2.19 15.21
N LEU A 90 5.97 3.49 14.90
CA LEU A 90 5.55 4.04 13.61
C LEU A 90 6.36 3.46 12.44
N GLY A 91 7.68 3.26 12.62
CA GLY A 91 8.54 2.63 11.63
C GLY A 91 8.14 1.19 11.32
N THR A 92 7.78 0.40 12.35
CA THR A 92 7.28 -0.97 12.16
C THR A 92 5.94 -1.00 11.43
N GLU A 93 4.99 -0.13 11.82
CA GLU A 93 3.68 -0.01 11.16
C GLU A 93 3.80 0.40 9.69
N LEU A 94 4.67 1.37 9.39
CA LEU A 94 4.96 1.78 8.01
C LEU A 94 5.50 0.64 7.17
N THR A 95 6.40 -0.17 7.74
CA THR A 95 6.96 -1.34 7.06
C THR A 95 5.87 -2.37 6.73
N GLN A 96 4.98 -2.65 7.69
CA GLN A 96 3.88 -3.58 7.49
C GLN A 96 2.88 -3.10 6.43
N ILE A 97 2.50 -1.81 6.46
CA ILE A 97 1.58 -1.25 5.46
C ILE A 97 2.23 -1.22 4.09
N HIS A 98 3.52 -0.86 4.01
CA HIS A 98 4.24 -0.89 2.75
C HIS A 98 4.24 -2.29 2.13
N ALA A 99 4.51 -3.33 2.93
CA ALA A 99 4.43 -4.71 2.48
C ALA A 99 3.03 -5.08 1.94
N LYS A 100 1.97 -4.68 2.65
CA LYS A 100 0.56 -4.90 2.22
C LYS A 100 0.25 -4.18 0.90
N VAL A 101 0.67 -2.93 0.76
CA VAL A 101 0.50 -2.13 -0.48
C VAL A 101 1.21 -2.82 -1.65
N THR A 102 2.46 -3.22 -1.46
CA THR A 102 3.26 -3.90 -2.49
C THR A 102 2.63 -5.23 -2.91
N ALA A 103 2.16 -6.03 -1.95
CA ALA A 103 1.46 -7.28 -2.24
C ALA A 103 0.16 -7.07 -3.03
N LEU A 104 -0.63 -6.04 -2.68
CA LEU A 104 -1.86 -5.71 -3.40
C LEU A 104 -1.59 -5.16 -4.80
N LEU A 105 -0.55 -4.35 -4.98
CA LEU A 105 -0.13 -3.88 -6.30
C LEU A 105 0.30 -5.05 -7.20
N HIS A 106 1.08 -5.98 -6.66
CA HIS A 106 1.48 -7.18 -7.38
C HIS A 106 0.26 -8.05 -7.76
N LYS A 107 -0.64 -8.30 -6.81
CA LYS A 107 -1.88 -9.04 -7.07
C LYS A 107 -2.75 -8.36 -8.12
N LYS A 108 -2.89 -7.02 -8.05
CA LYS A 108 -3.62 -6.23 -9.04
C LYS A 108 -3.02 -6.46 -10.43
N LYS A 109 -1.70 -6.34 -10.59
CA LYS A 109 -1.01 -6.59 -11.86
C LYS A 109 -1.34 -7.98 -12.40
N LEU A 110 -1.13 -9.03 -11.61
CA LEU A 110 -1.45 -10.42 -12.00
C LEU A 110 -2.91 -10.60 -12.41
N THR A 111 -3.86 -10.05 -11.66
CA THR A 111 -5.28 -10.13 -12.01
C THR A 111 -5.62 -9.38 -13.30
N THR A 112 -4.92 -8.28 -13.58
CA THR A 112 -5.14 -7.48 -14.79
C THR A 112 -4.60 -8.23 -16.01
N ASP A 113 -3.39 -8.79 -15.90
CA ASP A 113 -2.75 -9.60 -16.94
C ASP A 113 -3.60 -10.85 -17.25
N PHE A 114 -4.09 -11.54 -16.22
CA PHE A 114 -4.98 -12.70 -16.39
C PHE A 114 -6.31 -12.31 -17.03
N ALA A 115 -6.91 -11.17 -16.63
CA ALA A 115 -8.15 -10.69 -17.22
C ALA A 115 -7.98 -10.26 -18.70
N ALA A 116 -6.79 -9.82 -19.10
CA ALA A 116 -6.47 -9.56 -20.51
C ALA A 116 -6.39 -10.88 -21.29
N LEU A 117 -5.65 -11.87 -20.78
CA LEU A 117 -5.52 -13.19 -21.40
C LEU A 117 -6.87 -13.90 -21.58
N VAL A 118 -7.75 -13.82 -20.57
CA VAL A 118 -9.12 -14.36 -20.66
C VAL A 118 -9.93 -13.64 -21.76
N ARG A 119 -9.81 -12.31 -21.89
CA ARG A 119 -10.50 -11.55 -22.92
C ARG A 119 -10.01 -11.90 -24.32
N ASP A 120 -8.69 -12.06 -24.49
CA ASP A 120 -8.10 -12.44 -25.77
C ASP A 120 -8.53 -13.85 -26.20
N HIS A 121 -8.54 -14.80 -25.26
CA HIS A 121 -9.08 -16.14 -25.52
C HIS A 121 -10.57 -16.13 -25.88
N ALA A 122 -11.39 -15.34 -25.19
CA ALA A 122 -12.81 -15.21 -25.51
C ALA A 122 -13.03 -14.61 -26.91
N LYS A 123 -12.19 -13.63 -27.31
CA LYS A 123 -12.22 -13.02 -28.64
C LYS A 123 -11.84 -14.04 -29.72
N GLN A 124 -10.73 -14.75 -29.54
CA GLN A 124 -10.30 -15.81 -30.45
C GLN A 124 -11.35 -16.92 -30.59
N ALA A 125 -11.97 -17.34 -29.49
CA ALA A 125 -13.03 -18.36 -29.52
C ALA A 125 -14.25 -17.88 -30.32
N LYS A 126 -14.60 -16.59 -30.24
CA LYS A 126 -15.68 -15.99 -31.01
C LYS A 126 -15.34 -15.93 -32.50
N GLU A 127 -14.14 -15.46 -32.85
CA GLU A 127 -13.64 -15.42 -34.23
C GLU A 127 -13.63 -16.83 -34.85
N LEU A 128 -13.12 -17.84 -34.13
CA LEU A 128 -13.12 -19.24 -34.58
C LEU A 128 -14.55 -19.80 -34.78
N ALA A 129 -15.50 -19.40 -33.94
CA ALA A 129 -16.89 -19.81 -34.06
C ALA A 129 -17.56 -19.14 -35.28
N GLU A 130 -17.23 -17.88 -35.57
CA GLU A 130 -17.70 -17.15 -36.76
C GLU A 130 -17.12 -17.75 -38.04
N GLU A 131 -15.82 -18.08 -38.08
CA GLU A 131 -15.18 -18.78 -39.20
C GLU A 131 -15.79 -20.17 -39.45
N ARG A 132 -16.02 -20.95 -38.38
CA ARG A 132 -16.68 -22.27 -38.49
C ARG A 132 -18.09 -22.14 -39.06
N ARG A 133 -18.85 -21.12 -38.67
CA ARG A 133 -20.19 -20.84 -39.22
C ARG A 133 -20.12 -20.43 -40.69
N ALA A 134 -19.16 -19.58 -41.06
CA ALA A 134 -18.95 -19.15 -42.45
C ALA A 134 -18.56 -20.33 -43.35
N ASN A 135 -17.63 -21.18 -42.91
CA ASN A 135 -17.21 -22.38 -43.64
C ASN A 135 -18.35 -23.42 -43.76
N ALA A 136 -19.13 -23.63 -42.70
CA ALA A 136 -20.30 -24.51 -42.76
C ALA A 136 -21.35 -24.02 -43.77
N PHE A 137 -21.57 -22.71 -43.82
CA PHE A 137 -22.48 -22.09 -44.79
C PHE A 137 -22.01 -22.25 -46.24
N LEU A 138 -20.70 -22.11 -46.50
CA LEU A 138 -20.13 -22.30 -47.83
C LEU A 138 -20.16 -23.77 -48.28
N SER A 139 -19.82 -24.72 -47.40
CA SER A 139 -19.90 -26.15 -47.70
C SER A 139 -21.33 -26.63 -47.94
N GLY A 140 -22.32 -26.08 -47.22
CA GLY A 140 -23.74 -26.40 -47.46
C GLY A 140 -24.27 -25.90 -48.80
N LYS A 141 -23.73 -24.80 -49.33
CA LYS A 141 -24.08 -24.29 -50.67
C LYS A 141 -23.50 -25.12 -51.81
N LEU A 142 -22.32 -25.71 -51.63
CA LEU A 142 -21.65 -26.56 -52.62
C LEU A 142 -22.30 -27.95 -52.78
N GLN A 143 -23.11 -28.41 -51.82
CA GLN A 143 -23.84 -29.69 -51.89
C GLN A 143 -25.20 -29.59 -52.62
N HIS A 144 -25.66 -28.38 -52.95
CA HIS A 144 -26.96 -28.13 -53.58
C HIS A 144 -26.87 -27.50 -54.98
N THR A 145 -25.70 -27.54 -55.60
CA THR A 145 -25.45 -27.24 -57.02
C THR A 145 -24.99 -28.50 -57.73
#